data_AF-A0A1E5E492-F1
#
_entry.id   AF-A0A1E5E492-F1
#
_cell.length_a   1.000
_cell.length_b   1.000
_cell.length_c   1.000
_cell.angle_alpha   90.00
_cell.angle_beta   90.00
_cell.angle_gamma   90.00
#
_symmetry.space_group_name_H-M   'P 1'
#
loop_
_entity.id
_entity.type
_entity.pdbx_description
1 polymer ?
#
loop_
_entity_poly.entity_id
_entity_poly.type
_entity_poly.pdbx_seq_one_letter_code
_entity_poly.pdbx_strand_id
1 'polypeptide(L)'
;MLYYFLPILLASFVLSACTPKTQQPVDLTINLYGLEQDTSLTNSKTITVDSRTQSADITLVSAFNQSNANVVNNYNYVYALNSGEGLQNAPLLASNLPIVGISSKQEVYDFANNKTHAKVYVKEVSGQKVAFLALIDLDRTKHATPSKSDLDKLGATIDRGSIEGWNKVVLVSQYSPSTTAAVLQQLKGIDLAITLGPQRKTTQIGKSCLAEFPFGDDVQLPIKASFSANGYTTQCHW
;
A
#
# COMPACT_ATOMS: atom_id res chain seq x y z
N MET A 1 48.64 -40.00 -1.59
CA MET A 1 47.76 -39.35 -0.60
C MET A 1 47.72 -37.84 -0.86
N LEU A 2 47.05 -37.34 -1.91
CA LEU A 2 47.00 -35.88 -2.13
C LEU A 2 45.85 -35.41 -3.05
N TYR A 3 44.67 -36.03 -2.99
CA TYR A 3 43.54 -35.66 -3.88
C TYR A 3 42.20 -35.39 -3.17
N TYR A 4 42.13 -35.46 -1.84
CA TYR A 4 40.87 -35.27 -1.09
C TYR A 4 40.68 -33.88 -0.46
N PHE A 5 41.63 -32.95 -0.61
CA PHE A 5 41.56 -31.63 0.04
C PHE A 5 40.96 -30.51 -0.82
N LEU A 6 40.76 -30.72 -2.13
CA LEU A 6 40.27 -29.69 -3.04
C LEU A 6 38.74 -29.39 -2.98
N PRO A 7 37.83 -30.35 -2.69
CA PRO A 7 36.39 -30.04 -2.71
C PRO A 7 35.90 -29.26 -1.46
N ILE A 8 36.66 -29.26 -0.36
CA ILE A 8 36.26 -28.59 0.89
C ILE A 8 36.50 -27.07 0.82
N LEU A 9 37.49 -26.62 0.05
CA LEU A 9 37.80 -25.20 -0.18
C LEU A 9 36.80 -24.51 -1.12
N LEU A 10 36.21 -25.25 -2.06
CA LEU A 10 35.17 -24.69 -2.95
C LEU A 10 33.82 -24.52 -2.24
N ALA A 11 33.47 -25.38 -1.29
CA ALA A 11 32.24 -25.27 -0.51
C ALA A 11 32.20 -24.01 0.39
N SER A 12 33.36 -23.55 0.87
CA SER A 12 33.48 -22.37 1.72
C SER A 12 33.40 -21.04 0.97
N PHE A 13 33.71 -21.01 -0.34
CA PHE A 13 33.55 -19.82 -1.18
C PHE A 13 32.11 -19.62 -1.71
N VAL A 14 31.30 -20.68 -1.78
CA VAL A 14 29.88 -20.55 -2.22
C VAL A 14 28.98 -20.08 -1.06
N LEU A 15 29.36 -20.34 0.19
CA LEU A 15 28.61 -19.91 1.38
C LEU A 15 28.82 -18.42 1.77
N SER A 16 29.86 -17.75 1.24
CA SER A 16 30.11 -16.32 1.50
C SER A 16 29.35 -15.38 0.55
N ALA A 17 28.66 -15.91 -0.46
CA ALA A 17 27.91 -15.13 -1.45
C ALA A 17 26.45 -14.85 -1.06
N CYS A 18 25.99 -15.28 0.12
CA CYS A 18 24.64 -15.03 0.61
C CYS A 18 24.67 -14.44 2.03
N THR A 19 25.33 -13.30 2.23
CA THR A 19 24.97 -12.45 3.36
C THR A 19 23.63 -11.79 3.02
N PRO A 20 22.55 -12.05 3.79
CA PRO A 20 21.28 -11.36 3.56
C PRO A 20 21.53 -9.86 3.64
N LYS A 21 21.06 -9.11 2.62
CA LYS A 21 21.20 -7.65 2.56
C LYS A 21 20.70 -7.07 3.88
N THR A 22 21.61 -6.46 4.65
CA THR A 22 21.27 -5.93 5.97
C THR A 22 20.14 -4.93 5.82
N GLN A 23 19.03 -5.17 6.53
CA GLN A 23 17.89 -4.26 6.55
C GLN A 23 18.30 -2.95 7.20
N GLN A 24 17.86 -1.83 6.65
CA GLN A 24 18.18 -0.49 7.14
C GLN A 24 16.92 0.31 7.49
N PRO A 25 17.05 1.30 8.40
CA PRO A 25 15.98 2.27 8.61
C PRO A 25 15.61 3.00 7.31
N VAL A 26 14.36 3.42 7.20
CA VAL A 26 13.83 4.13 6.03
C VAL A 26 12.98 5.29 6.52
N ASP A 27 13.24 6.48 5.99
CA ASP A 27 12.30 7.60 6.08
C ASP A 27 11.49 7.63 4.79
N LEU A 28 10.18 7.81 4.92
CA LEU A 28 9.23 7.80 3.82
C LEU A 28 8.30 9.01 3.93
N THR A 29 8.19 9.76 2.85
CA THR A 29 7.20 10.83 2.70
C THR A 29 6.15 10.40 1.67
N ILE A 30 4.87 10.38 2.07
CA ILE A 30 3.76 9.95 1.22
C ILE A 30 2.77 11.10 1.02
N ASN A 31 2.56 11.49 -0.23
CA ASN A 31 1.46 12.38 -0.60
C ASN A 31 0.15 11.58 -0.71
N LEU A 32 -0.94 12.15 -0.21
CA LEU A 32 -2.28 11.57 -0.29
C LEU A 32 -3.22 12.54 -0.99
N TYR A 33 -3.88 12.03 -2.03
CA TYR A 33 -4.90 12.76 -2.76
C TYR A 33 -6.22 12.01 -2.62
N GLY A 34 -7.21 12.66 -2.01
CA GLY A 34 -8.60 12.24 -2.10
C GLY A 34 -9.16 12.65 -3.46
N LEU A 35 -9.71 11.72 -4.22
CA LEU A 35 -10.49 12.10 -5.41
C LEU A 35 -11.83 12.67 -4.94
N GLU A 36 -12.03 13.98 -5.12
CA GLU A 36 -13.37 14.58 -5.04
C GLU A 36 -14.28 14.05 -6.16
N GLN A 37 -15.61 14.14 -5.94
CA GLN A 37 -16.70 13.62 -6.78
C GLN A 37 -16.80 14.23 -8.19
N ASP A 38 -15.71 14.67 -8.81
CA ASP A 38 -15.78 15.19 -10.16
C ASP A 38 -15.98 14.02 -11.13
N THR A 39 -17.25 13.83 -11.50
CA THR A 39 -17.87 12.79 -12.35
C THR A 39 -17.24 12.53 -13.73
N SER A 40 -16.06 13.10 -13.99
CA SER A 40 -15.32 13.04 -15.25
C SER A 40 -13.87 12.58 -15.03
N LEU A 41 -13.68 11.38 -14.47
CA LEU A 41 -12.46 10.60 -14.70
C LEU A 41 -12.56 9.82 -16.02
N THR A 42 -12.99 10.48 -17.09
CA THR A 42 -12.99 9.95 -18.45
C THR A 42 -11.59 10.03 -19.04
N ASN A 43 -10.77 8.99 -18.84
CA ASN A 43 -9.54 8.64 -19.60
C ASN A 43 -8.45 9.72 -19.86
N SER A 44 -8.64 10.97 -19.47
CA SER A 44 -7.91 12.13 -20.01
C SER A 44 -7.62 13.23 -18.99
N LYS A 45 -8.17 13.15 -17.78
CA LYS A 45 -7.76 14.02 -16.68
C LYS A 45 -6.40 13.53 -16.20
N THR A 46 -5.34 14.08 -16.78
CA THR A 46 -4.02 14.12 -16.14
C THR A 46 -4.25 14.82 -14.82
N ILE A 47 -4.34 14.08 -13.72
CA ILE A 47 -4.05 14.68 -12.42
C ILE A 47 -2.56 14.99 -12.51
N THR A 48 -2.27 16.23 -12.90
CA THR A 48 -0.94 16.80 -12.74
C THR A 48 -0.77 16.88 -11.23
N VAL A 49 -0.20 15.83 -10.64
CA VAL A 49 0.32 15.86 -9.27
C VAL A 49 1.20 17.10 -9.24
N ASP A 50 0.79 18.12 -8.50
CA ASP A 50 1.40 19.43 -8.57
C ASP A 50 2.89 19.25 -8.22
N SER A 51 3.75 19.43 -9.23
CA SER A 51 5.20 19.22 -9.15
C SER A 51 5.88 20.15 -8.15
N ARG A 52 5.13 21.03 -7.49
CA ARG A 52 5.54 21.82 -6.33
C ARG A 52 5.68 20.99 -5.05
N THR A 53 5.06 19.81 -4.96
CA THR A 53 5.25 18.86 -3.85
C THR A 53 6.32 17.80 -4.18
N GLN A 54 7.52 18.26 -4.56
CA GLN A 54 8.67 17.41 -4.90
C GLN A 54 9.29 16.63 -3.71
N SER A 55 8.72 16.72 -2.52
CA SER A 55 9.30 16.13 -1.30
C SER A 55 8.81 14.72 -0.97
N ALA A 56 7.81 14.19 -1.69
CA ALA A 56 7.27 12.86 -1.41
C ALA A 56 7.94 11.76 -2.23
N ASP A 57 8.33 10.68 -1.56
CA ASP A 57 8.84 9.47 -2.18
C ASP A 57 7.76 8.78 -3.01
N ILE A 58 6.50 8.84 -2.58
CA ILE A 58 5.37 8.20 -3.27
C ILE A 58 4.11 9.06 -3.17
N THR A 59 3.27 8.99 -4.20
CA THR A 59 1.94 9.59 -4.19
C THR A 59 0.89 8.50 -4.25
N LEU A 60 -0.07 8.55 -3.34
CA LEU A 60 -1.23 7.67 -3.28
C LEU A 60 -2.47 8.50 -3.61
N VAL A 61 -3.20 8.07 -4.64
CA VAL A 61 -4.47 8.68 -5.04
C VAL A 61 -5.57 7.69 -4.71
N SER A 62 -6.48 8.06 -3.83
CA SER A 62 -7.53 7.17 -3.34
C SER A 62 -8.90 7.81 -3.51
N ALA A 63 -9.83 7.05 -4.11
CA ALA A 63 -11.24 7.36 -4.03
C ALA A 63 -11.76 6.88 -2.68
N PHE A 64 -12.11 7.82 -1.82
CA PHE A 64 -12.35 7.58 -0.40
C PHE A 64 -13.83 7.84 -0.02
N ASN A 65 -14.65 8.34 -0.93
CA ASN A 65 -16.07 8.61 -0.68
C ASN A 65 -16.92 8.19 -1.89
N GLN A 66 -17.79 7.20 -1.70
CA GLN A 66 -18.73 6.78 -2.75
C GLN A 66 -20.13 6.49 -2.24
N SER A 67 -20.79 7.50 -1.69
CA SER A 67 -22.26 7.49 -1.75
C SER A 67 -22.77 7.66 -3.19
N ASN A 68 -22.04 8.35 -4.09
CA ASN A 68 -22.56 8.74 -5.43
C ASN A 68 -21.57 8.64 -6.63
N ALA A 69 -20.42 7.96 -6.53
CA ALA A 69 -19.46 7.98 -7.63
C ALA A 69 -19.82 6.97 -8.75
N ASN A 70 -20.33 7.50 -9.87
CA ASN A 70 -20.36 6.80 -11.15
C ASN A 70 -18.95 6.81 -11.76
N VAL A 71 -18.07 5.90 -11.32
CA VAL A 71 -16.75 5.69 -11.93
C VAL A 71 -16.77 4.36 -12.65
N VAL A 72 -17.48 4.32 -13.78
CA VAL A 72 -17.50 3.32 -14.88
C VAL A 72 -17.75 1.85 -14.50
N ASN A 73 -17.65 1.42 -13.24
CA ASN A 73 -18.34 0.33 -12.58
C ASN A 73 -17.99 0.34 -11.06
N ASN A 74 -18.85 0.95 -10.24
CA ASN A 74 -19.07 0.73 -8.79
C ASN A 74 -17.90 0.34 -7.84
N TYR A 75 -16.64 0.77 -8.05
CA TYR A 75 -15.55 0.47 -7.11
C TYR A 75 -14.66 1.70 -6.79
N ASN A 76 -14.20 1.76 -5.55
CA ASN A 76 -13.22 2.74 -5.05
C ASN A 76 -11.82 2.19 -5.23
N TYR A 77 -11.00 2.87 -6.04
CA TYR A 77 -9.65 2.41 -6.33
C TYR A 77 -8.59 3.26 -5.63
N VAL A 78 -7.51 2.60 -5.22
CA VAL A 78 -6.28 3.22 -4.74
C VAL A 78 -5.24 3.07 -5.84
N TYR A 79 -4.63 4.17 -6.25
CA TYR A 79 -3.51 4.20 -7.19
C TYR A 79 -2.24 4.57 -6.43
N ALA A 80 -1.16 3.84 -6.70
CA ALA A 80 0.18 4.21 -6.25
C ALA A 80 1.01 4.71 -7.43
N LEU A 81 1.61 5.88 -7.27
CA LEU A 81 2.38 6.56 -8.30
C LEU A 81 3.76 6.93 -7.77
N ASN A 82 4.78 6.83 -8.62
CA ASN A 82 6.01 7.56 -8.36
C ASN A 82 5.77 9.06 -8.56
N SER A 83 6.58 9.88 -7.87
CA SER A 83 6.55 11.33 -8.08
C SER A 83 6.77 11.66 -9.56
N GLY A 84 5.84 12.43 -10.14
CA GLY A 84 5.86 12.82 -11.56
C GLY A 84 5.19 11.85 -12.54
N GLU A 85 4.68 10.70 -12.10
CA GLU A 85 3.92 9.79 -12.95
C GLU A 85 2.44 10.21 -13.10
N GLY A 86 1.88 10.01 -14.30
CA GLY A 86 0.46 10.21 -14.56
C GLY A 86 -0.38 8.98 -14.22
N LEU A 87 -1.64 9.19 -13.84
CA LEU A 87 -2.58 8.11 -13.49
C LEU A 87 -2.76 7.06 -14.57
N GLN A 88 -2.57 7.39 -15.86
CA GLN A 88 -2.83 6.49 -16.99
C GLN A 88 -2.06 5.17 -16.91
N ASN A 89 -0.85 5.16 -16.34
CA ASN A 89 -0.03 3.94 -16.23
C ASN A 89 0.11 3.43 -14.79
N ALA A 90 -0.55 4.08 -13.83
CA ALA A 90 -0.47 3.70 -12.43
C ALA A 90 -1.22 2.39 -12.17
N PRO A 91 -0.62 1.43 -11.44
CA PRO A 91 -1.32 0.21 -11.06
C PRO A 91 -2.44 0.53 -10.07
N LEU A 92 -3.52 -0.24 -10.21
CA LEU A 92 -4.65 -0.19 -9.31
C LEU A 92 -4.40 -1.17 -8.16
N LEU A 93 -4.32 -0.64 -6.95
CA LEU A 93 -4.14 -1.41 -5.73
C LEU A 93 -5.49 -1.81 -5.15
N ALA A 94 -5.68 -3.12 -5.05
CA ALA A 94 -6.80 -3.72 -4.32
C ALA A 94 -6.38 -5.10 -3.83
N SER A 95 -5.73 -5.14 -2.67
CA SER A 95 -5.05 -6.32 -2.13
C SER A 95 -6.02 -7.42 -1.68
N ASN A 96 -7.25 -7.07 -1.29
CA ASN A 96 -8.29 -8.01 -0.90
C ASN A 96 -9.16 -8.53 -2.05
N LEU A 97 -9.09 -7.89 -3.22
CA LEU A 97 -9.90 -8.25 -4.38
C LEU A 97 -9.18 -9.29 -5.27
N PRO A 98 -9.93 -10.20 -5.93
CA PRO A 98 -9.34 -11.13 -6.89
C PRO A 98 -8.82 -10.38 -8.12
N ILE A 99 -7.70 -10.86 -8.70
CA ILE A 99 -7.12 -10.31 -9.95
C ILE A 99 -7.89 -10.76 -11.20
N VAL A 100 -8.86 -11.66 -11.06
CA VAL A 100 -9.47 -12.34 -12.22
C VAL A 100 -10.67 -11.57 -12.76
N GLY A 101 -10.53 -11.02 -13.96
CA GLY A 101 -11.67 -10.66 -14.80
C GLY A 101 -12.27 -11.94 -15.39
N ILE A 102 -13.28 -12.53 -14.76
CA ILE A 102 -14.01 -13.65 -15.36
C ILE A 102 -15.48 -13.26 -15.51
N SER A 103 -15.85 -13.10 -16.79
CA SER A 103 -17.22 -13.04 -17.29
C SER A 103 -17.89 -14.41 -17.12
N SER A 104 -18.51 -14.66 -15.96
CA SER A 104 -19.69 -15.52 -15.87
C SER A 104 -20.36 -15.44 -14.48
N LYS A 105 -21.39 -14.61 -14.39
CA LYS A 105 -22.53 -14.69 -13.45
C LYS A 105 -22.33 -14.48 -11.93
N GLN A 106 -21.13 -14.24 -11.39
CA GLN A 106 -20.98 -13.79 -9.99
C GLN A 106 -19.88 -12.73 -9.89
N GLU A 107 -20.26 -11.56 -9.35
CA GLU A 107 -19.40 -10.42 -8.95
C GLU A 107 -18.26 -10.08 -9.91
N VAL A 108 -18.59 -9.34 -10.98
CA VAL A 108 -17.59 -8.80 -11.91
C VAL A 108 -16.93 -7.58 -11.28
N TYR A 109 -15.67 -7.71 -10.88
CA TYR A 109 -14.78 -6.57 -10.64
C TYR A 109 -14.27 -6.09 -12.01
N ASP A 110 -15.02 -5.19 -12.65
CA ASP A 110 -14.64 -4.65 -13.96
C ASP A 110 -13.59 -3.56 -13.77
N PHE A 111 -12.32 -3.95 -13.85
CA PHE A 111 -11.22 -3.00 -13.91
C PHE A 111 -11.09 -2.49 -15.34
N ALA A 112 -10.85 -1.21 -15.54
CA ALA A 112 -10.66 -0.66 -16.89
C ALA A 112 -9.62 -1.49 -17.67
N ASN A 113 -9.97 -1.94 -18.88
CA ASN A 113 -9.18 -2.86 -19.72
C ASN A 113 -7.71 -2.44 -19.97
N ASN A 114 -7.36 -1.20 -19.66
CA ASN A 114 -6.02 -0.63 -19.80
C ASN A 114 -5.23 -0.51 -18.47
N LYS A 115 -5.75 -1.03 -17.35
CA LYS A 115 -5.10 -0.96 -16.03
C LYS A 115 -4.66 -2.33 -15.55
N THR A 116 -3.40 -2.42 -15.14
CA THR A 116 -2.89 -3.59 -14.41
C THR A 116 -3.34 -3.52 -12.95
N HIS A 117 -4.11 -4.52 -12.50
CA HIS A 117 -4.42 -4.72 -11.07
C HIS A 117 -3.20 -5.30 -10.35
N ALA A 118 -2.91 -4.77 -9.18
CA ALA A 118 -1.81 -5.21 -8.34
C ALA A 118 -2.33 -5.54 -6.93
N LYS A 119 -2.00 -6.75 -6.46
CA LYS A 119 -2.20 -7.11 -5.04
C LYS A 119 -1.31 -6.30 -4.11
N VAL A 120 -0.18 -5.81 -4.63
CA VAL A 120 0.82 -5.03 -3.93
C VAL A 120 1.58 -4.17 -4.93
N TYR A 121 1.93 -2.95 -4.54
CA TYR A 121 2.91 -2.13 -5.25
C TYR A 121 4.18 -2.10 -4.41
N VAL A 122 5.31 -2.50 -4.97
CA VAL A 122 6.59 -2.53 -4.25
C VAL A 122 7.51 -1.49 -4.84
N LYS A 123 8.03 -0.60 -4.00
CA LYS A 123 8.99 0.42 -4.38
C LYS A 123 10.28 0.27 -3.57
N GLU A 124 11.42 0.43 -4.23
CA GLU A 124 12.70 0.54 -3.54
C GLU A 124 12.92 2.00 -3.10
N VAL A 125 13.10 2.20 -1.79
CA VAL A 125 13.41 3.51 -1.19
C VAL A 125 14.67 3.34 -0.36
N SER A 126 15.72 4.10 -0.69
CA SER A 126 17.03 4.00 -0.02
C SER A 126 17.59 2.58 0.05
N GLY A 127 17.38 1.78 -1.00
CA GLY A 127 17.85 0.40 -1.07
C GLY A 127 16.98 -0.65 -0.36
N GLN A 128 15.84 -0.25 0.21
CA GLN A 128 14.91 -1.11 0.96
C GLN A 128 13.57 -1.25 0.22
N LYS A 129 12.96 -2.43 0.25
CA LYS A 129 11.66 -2.67 -0.38
C LYS A 129 10.52 -2.23 0.54
N VAL A 130 9.75 -1.25 0.09
CA VAL A 130 8.52 -0.78 0.72
C VAL A 130 7.33 -1.28 -0.07
N ALA A 131 6.46 -2.05 0.58
CA ALA A 131 5.24 -2.60 -0.01
C ALA A 131 4.04 -1.72 0.33
N PHE A 132 3.22 -1.41 -0.67
CA PHE A 132 1.99 -0.65 -0.56
C PHE A 132 0.82 -1.58 -0.89
N LEU A 133 -0.10 -1.71 0.04
CA LEU A 133 -1.31 -2.51 -0.07
C LEU A 133 -2.53 -1.62 0.05
N ALA A 134 -3.66 -2.10 -0.45
CA ALA A 134 -4.94 -1.42 -0.31
C ALA A 134 -6.02 -2.41 0.14
N LEU A 135 -6.76 -2.02 1.18
CA LEU A 135 -7.90 -2.76 1.70
C LEU A 135 -9.17 -1.99 1.35
N ILE A 136 -9.88 -2.50 0.35
CA ILE A 136 -11.04 -1.87 -0.28
C ILE A 136 -12.31 -2.28 0.49
N ASP A 137 -13.11 -1.30 0.90
CA ASP A 137 -14.43 -1.53 1.49
C ASP A 137 -15.48 -1.64 0.39
N LEU A 138 -15.92 -2.87 0.13
CA LEU A 138 -16.96 -3.16 -0.86
C LEU A 138 -18.37 -2.82 -0.36
N ASP A 139 -18.60 -2.93 0.95
CA ASP A 139 -19.92 -2.76 1.55
C ASP A 139 -20.28 -1.28 1.72
N ARG A 140 -19.26 -0.41 1.85
CA ARG A 140 -19.39 1.06 1.90
C ARG A 140 -20.30 1.55 3.01
N THR A 141 -20.46 0.76 4.07
CA THR A 141 -21.26 1.15 5.23
C THR A 141 -20.37 1.78 6.28
N LYS A 142 -20.90 2.74 7.04
CA LYS A 142 -20.16 3.45 8.10
C LYS A 142 -19.54 2.50 9.15
N HIS A 143 -20.08 1.29 9.26
CA HIS A 143 -19.65 0.26 10.22
C HIS A 143 -19.19 -1.02 9.53
N ALA A 144 -18.80 -0.94 8.24
CA ALA A 144 -18.26 -2.09 7.54
C ALA A 144 -17.01 -2.61 8.27
N THR A 145 -16.86 -3.92 8.24
CA THR A 145 -15.68 -4.62 8.74
C THR A 145 -15.16 -5.53 7.64
N PRO A 146 -13.84 -5.60 7.42
CA PRO A 146 -13.28 -6.54 6.46
C PRO A 146 -13.74 -7.96 6.78
N SER A 147 -14.07 -8.73 5.75
CA SER A 147 -14.38 -10.13 5.96
C SER A 147 -13.12 -10.87 6.43
N LYS A 148 -13.28 -12.01 7.10
CA LYS A 148 -12.14 -12.87 7.44
C LYS A 148 -11.33 -13.25 6.18
N SER A 149 -12.00 -13.50 5.06
CA SER A 149 -11.34 -13.82 3.80
C SER A 149 -10.44 -12.68 3.30
N ASP A 150 -10.86 -11.42 3.48
CA ASP A 150 -10.05 -10.27 3.10
C ASP A 150 -8.79 -10.16 3.97
N LEU A 151 -8.94 -10.38 5.28
CA LEU A 151 -7.82 -10.39 6.21
C LEU A 151 -6.85 -11.54 5.93
N ASP A 152 -7.36 -12.74 5.63
CA ASP A 152 -6.54 -13.90 5.29
C ASP A 152 -5.74 -13.66 3.99
N LYS A 153 -6.35 -13.07 2.96
CA LYS A 153 -5.66 -12.69 1.72
C LYS A 153 -4.58 -11.63 1.96
N LEU A 154 -4.89 -10.63 2.78
CA LEU A 154 -3.95 -9.57 3.12
C LEU A 154 -2.76 -10.13 3.91
N GLY A 155 -3.03 -10.93 4.94
CA GLY A 155 -2.01 -11.63 5.73
C GLY A 155 -1.10 -12.51 4.87
N ALA A 156 -1.68 -13.35 4.00
CA ALA A 156 -0.89 -14.18 3.09
C ALA A 156 -0.01 -13.37 2.13
N THR A 157 -0.47 -12.18 1.72
CA THR A 157 0.32 -11.27 0.86
C THR A 157 1.51 -10.69 1.63
N ILE A 158 1.30 -10.28 2.89
CA ILE A 158 2.36 -9.77 3.78
C ILE A 158 3.38 -10.86 4.09
N ASP A 159 2.92 -12.07 4.44
CA ASP A 159 3.78 -13.21 4.74
C ASP A 159 4.66 -13.57 3.56
N ARG A 160 4.08 -13.68 2.35
CA ARG A 160 4.83 -13.90 1.11
C ARG A 160 5.85 -12.77 0.87
N GLY A 161 5.43 -11.53 1.08
CA GLY A 161 6.27 -10.36 0.97
C GLY A 161 7.50 -10.39 1.87
N SER A 162 7.34 -10.86 3.10
CA SER A 162 8.44 -11.00 4.05
C SER A 162 9.51 -11.98 3.54
N ILE A 163 9.09 -13.07 2.87
CA ILE A 163 10.00 -14.03 2.22
C ILE A 163 10.69 -13.39 1.01
N GLU A 164 9.99 -12.52 0.27
CA GLU A 164 10.52 -11.75 -0.85
C GLU A 164 11.38 -10.53 -0.43
N GLY A 165 11.58 -10.35 0.88
CA GLY A 165 12.44 -9.33 1.48
C GLY A 165 11.79 -7.97 1.69
N TRP A 166 10.46 -7.89 1.69
CA TRP A 166 9.77 -6.66 2.11
C TRP A 166 9.94 -6.51 3.61
N ASN A 167 10.39 -5.34 4.04
CA ASN A 167 10.61 -5.06 5.45
C ASN A 167 9.89 -3.80 5.91
N LYS A 168 9.08 -3.20 5.04
CA LYS A 168 8.28 -2.01 5.27
C LYS A 168 6.95 -2.18 4.56
N VAL A 169 5.86 -2.09 5.29
CA VAL A 169 4.52 -2.32 4.74
C VAL A 169 3.59 -1.17 5.08
N VAL A 170 3.07 -0.55 4.05
CA VAL A 170 2.08 0.53 4.11
C VAL A 170 0.72 0.00 3.64
N LEU A 171 -0.30 0.14 4.46
CA LEU A 171 -1.68 -0.20 4.13
C LEU A 171 -2.50 1.07 3.89
N VAL A 172 -3.17 1.16 2.76
CA VAL A 172 -4.24 2.14 2.53
C VAL A 172 -5.58 1.45 2.80
N SER A 173 -6.27 1.87 3.85
CA SER A 173 -7.54 1.30 4.27
C SER A 173 -8.69 2.24 3.93
N GLN A 174 -9.73 1.73 3.29
CA GLN A 174 -10.98 2.46 3.08
C GLN A 174 -11.96 2.31 4.25
N TYR A 175 -11.62 1.50 5.25
CA TYR A 175 -12.43 1.33 6.44
C TYR A 175 -12.26 2.49 7.43
N SER A 176 -13.15 2.56 8.43
CA SER A 176 -13.06 3.60 9.47
C SER A 176 -11.78 3.48 10.31
N PRO A 177 -11.34 4.55 11.01
CA PRO A 177 -10.14 4.48 11.86
C PRO A 177 -10.21 3.40 12.94
N SER A 178 -11.38 3.20 13.56
CA SER A 178 -11.55 2.15 14.58
C SER A 178 -11.46 0.75 13.97
N THR A 179 -12.04 0.55 12.78
CA THR A 179 -11.93 -0.72 12.05
C THR A 179 -10.48 -0.96 11.62
N THR A 180 -9.80 0.03 11.05
CA THR A 180 -8.40 -0.07 10.64
C THR A 180 -7.47 -0.34 11.83
N ALA A 181 -7.72 0.28 12.98
CA ALA A 181 -7.00 -0.05 14.21
C ALA A 181 -7.19 -1.51 14.65
N ALA A 182 -8.41 -2.05 14.53
CA ALA A 182 -8.67 -3.47 14.81
C ALA A 182 -7.96 -4.40 13.82
N VAL A 183 -7.84 -4.00 12.54
CA VAL A 183 -7.04 -4.74 11.54
C VAL A 183 -5.56 -4.77 11.94
N LEU A 184 -4.98 -3.64 12.36
CA LEU A 184 -3.58 -3.58 12.82
C LEU A 184 -3.30 -4.45 14.05
N GLN A 185 -4.31 -4.66 14.91
CA GLN A 185 -4.18 -5.56 16.06
C GLN A 185 -4.25 -7.05 15.66
N GLN A 186 -5.01 -7.37 14.62
CA GLN A 186 -5.21 -8.74 14.14
C GLN A 186 -4.12 -9.20 13.17
N LEU A 187 -3.68 -8.32 12.26
CA LEU A 187 -2.69 -8.61 11.23
C LEU A 187 -1.34 -7.99 11.58
N LYS A 188 -0.34 -8.85 11.74
CA LYS A 188 1.05 -8.43 11.96
C LYS A 188 1.71 -8.06 10.63
N GLY A 189 2.78 -7.28 10.72
CA GLY A 189 3.62 -6.94 9.58
C GLY A 189 3.12 -5.76 8.74
N ILE A 190 2.11 -5.01 9.21
CA ILE A 190 1.77 -3.68 8.68
C ILE A 190 2.47 -2.65 9.56
N ASP A 191 3.27 -1.77 8.98
CA ASP A 191 4.05 -0.78 9.74
C ASP A 191 3.37 0.59 9.77
N LEU A 192 2.69 0.97 8.69
CA LEU A 192 1.89 2.19 8.58
C LEU A 192 0.54 1.84 7.95
N ALA A 193 -0.56 2.26 8.55
CA ALA A 193 -1.87 2.29 7.92
C ALA A 193 -2.32 3.72 7.72
N ILE A 194 -2.86 4.02 6.55
CA ILE A 194 -3.46 5.29 6.18
C ILE A 194 -4.94 5.04 5.94
N THR A 195 -5.79 5.85 6.55
CA THR A 195 -7.24 5.66 6.54
C THR A 195 -7.92 7.01 6.50
N LEU A 196 -9.19 7.05 6.08
CA LEU A 196 -9.99 8.25 6.27
C LEU A 196 -10.42 8.42 7.71
N GLY A 197 -10.35 9.64 8.21
CA GLY A 197 -10.86 10.01 9.51
C GLY A 197 -11.54 11.38 9.50
N PRO A 198 -12.02 11.86 10.65
CA PRO A 198 -12.63 13.18 10.77
C PRO A 198 -11.58 14.32 10.74
N GLN A 199 -10.31 14.03 11.00
CA GLN A 199 -9.24 15.03 11.12
C GLN A 199 -7.88 14.39 10.83
N ARG A 200 -6.87 15.22 10.56
CA ARG A 200 -5.48 14.78 10.52
C ARG A 200 -5.01 14.33 11.89
N LYS A 201 -4.77 13.04 12.04
CA LYS A 201 -4.28 12.48 13.29
C LYS A 201 -3.33 11.33 13.01
N THR A 202 -2.30 11.18 13.82
CA THR A 202 -1.50 9.96 13.87
C THR A 202 -1.68 9.31 15.24
N THR A 203 -1.79 7.99 15.25
CA THR A 203 -1.93 7.19 16.48
C THR A 203 -1.03 5.98 16.38
N GLN A 204 -0.19 5.75 17.38
CA GLN A 204 0.62 4.53 17.46
C GLN A 204 -0.25 3.37 17.94
N ILE A 205 -0.30 2.28 17.17
CA ILE A 205 -0.98 1.03 17.50
C ILE A 205 0.08 -0.06 17.60
N GLY A 206 0.58 -0.30 18.81
CA GLY A 206 1.70 -1.21 19.03
C GLY A 206 2.96 -0.74 18.29
N LYS A 207 3.42 -1.51 17.30
CA LYS A 207 4.60 -1.18 16.47
C LYS A 207 4.25 -0.48 15.16
N SER A 208 2.97 -0.27 14.91
CA SER A 208 2.44 0.32 13.68
C SER A 208 1.95 1.74 13.94
N CYS A 209 1.99 2.60 12.93
CA CYS A 209 1.29 3.88 12.97
C CYS A 209 -0.05 3.77 12.22
N LEU A 210 -1.09 4.39 12.76
CA LEU A 210 -2.33 4.70 12.06
C LEU A 210 -2.37 6.20 11.77
N ALA A 211 -2.44 6.58 10.50
CA ALA A 211 -2.60 7.94 10.02
C ALA A 211 -4.03 8.14 9.47
N GLU A 212 -4.74 9.12 10.02
CA GLU A 212 -6.09 9.51 9.62
C GLU A 212 -6.04 10.76 8.76
N PHE A 213 -6.65 10.71 7.58
CA PHE A 213 -6.72 11.81 6.62
C PHE A 213 -8.18 12.30 6.50
N PRO A 214 -8.46 13.62 6.64
CA PRO A 214 -9.82 14.12 6.59
C PRO A 214 -10.44 14.02 5.19
N PHE A 215 -11.75 13.83 5.15
CA PHE A 215 -12.49 13.87 3.89
C PHE A 215 -12.53 15.30 3.32
N GLY A 216 -12.31 15.45 2.01
CA GLY A 216 -12.38 16.76 1.34
C GLY A 216 -11.27 17.72 1.76
N ASP A 217 -10.13 17.20 2.22
CA ASP A 217 -9.00 18.02 2.60
C ASP A 217 -8.38 18.70 1.37
N ASP A 218 -8.50 20.01 1.32
CA ASP A 218 -7.92 20.88 0.31
C ASP A 218 -6.43 21.15 0.59
N VAL A 219 -5.98 20.92 1.83
CA VAL A 219 -4.58 21.06 2.22
C VAL A 219 -3.87 19.73 2.02
N GLN A 220 -3.03 19.62 1.00
CA GLN A 220 -2.22 18.43 0.75
C GLN A 220 -0.99 18.39 1.65
N LEU A 221 -1.14 17.94 2.90
CA LEU A 221 0.00 17.64 3.78
C LEU A 221 0.42 16.16 3.64
N PRO A 222 1.69 15.88 3.30
CA PRO A 222 2.20 14.51 3.22
C PRO A 222 2.31 13.89 4.61
N ILE A 223 2.07 12.59 4.71
CA ILE A 223 2.47 11.84 5.91
C ILE A 223 3.96 11.53 5.81
N LYS A 224 4.71 11.81 6.88
CA LYS A 224 6.11 11.43 7.06
C LYS A 224 6.21 10.31 8.09
N ALA A 225 6.82 9.21 7.70
CA ALA A 225 7.02 8.05 8.54
C ALA A 225 8.50 7.64 8.54
N SER A 226 9.05 7.43 9.73
CA SER A 226 10.36 6.81 9.91
C SER A 226 10.16 5.39 10.38
N PHE A 227 10.86 4.46 9.75
CA PHE A 227 10.80 3.05 10.06
C PHE A 227 12.16 2.53 10.50
N SER A 228 12.17 1.68 11.52
CA SER A 228 13.36 0.95 11.95
C SER A 228 13.79 -0.11 10.93
N ALA A 229 15.02 -0.64 11.06
CA ALA A 229 15.49 -1.74 10.22
C ALA A 229 14.49 -2.92 10.16
N ASN A 230 13.88 -3.26 11.30
CA ASN A 230 12.93 -4.36 11.46
C ASN A 230 11.49 -4.05 11.01
N GLY A 231 11.25 -2.88 10.42
CA GLY A 231 9.93 -2.50 9.88
C GLY A 231 9.13 -1.56 10.75
N TYR A 232 9.31 -1.60 12.08
CA TYR A 232 8.48 -0.83 13.00
C TYR A 232 8.53 0.68 12.76
N THR A 233 7.39 1.34 12.86
CA THR A 233 7.32 2.80 12.76
C THR A 233 7.83 3.44 14.05
N THR A 234 8.90 4.24 13.94
CA THR A 234 9.54 4.96 15.04
C THR A 234 9.08 6.41 15.13
N GLN A 235 8.67 7.01 14.00
CA GLN A 235 8.09 8.35 13.94
C GLN A 235 6.98 8.38 12.89
N CYS A 236 5.91 9.13 13.15
CA CYS A 236 4.77 9.24 12.23
C CYS A 236 4.02 10.55 12.46
N HIS A 237 4.08 11.46 11.48
CA HIS A 237 3.50 12.79 11.58
C HIS A 237 3.09 13.34 10.22
N TRP A 238 2.10 14.24 10.23
CA TRP A 238 1.69 15.03 9.07
C TRP A 238 2.60 16.23 8.83
#